data_AF-A0A255P231-F1
#
_entry.id   AF-A0A255P231-F1
#
_cell.length_a   1.000
_cell.length_b   1.000
_cell.length_c   1.000
_cell.angle_alpha   90.00
_cell.angle_beta   90.00
_cell.angle_gamma   90.00
#
_symmetry.space_group_name_H-M   'P 1'
#
loop_
_entity.id
_entity.type
_entity.pdbx_description
1 polymer ?
#
loop_
_entity_poly.entity_id
_entity_poly.type
_entity_poly.pdbx_seq_one_letter_code
_entity_poly.pdbx_strand_id
1 'polypeptide(L)'
;MPQTDAATEPVPAATLYEWQRRAQRHLADLIEHGAKHGLPPLLWTLAPNGNLIGTADGIGFTPAIQRETVRRWAEHVGATVDTEHTTDGREELYAGWKHDERRTRGCFRATIVHREAPQPGNR
;
A
#
# COMPACT_ATOMS: atom_id res chain seq x y z
N MET A 1 2.25 -37.29 -12.72
CA MET A 1 3.59 -36.69 -12.65
C MET A 1 3.64 -35.84 -11.39
N PRO A 2 4.47 -36.14 -10.39
CA PRO A 2 4.63 -35.23 -9.25
C PRO A 2 5.45 -34.02 -9.71
N GLN A 3 4.94 -32.79 -9.48
CA GLN A 3 5.75 -31.58 -9.62
C GLN A 3 6.77 -31.58 -8.47
N THR A 4 8.04 -31.76 -8.81
CA THR A 4 9.14 -31.49 -7.89
C THR A 4 9.19 -29.99 -7.67
N ASP A 5 8.79 -29.53 -6.49
CA ASP A 5 9.06 -28.16 -6.03
C ASP A 5 10.58 -27.98 -6.04
N ALA A 6 11.09 -27.23 -7.02
CA ALA A 6 12.49 -26.85 -7.04
C ALA A 6 12.75 -25.99 -5.79
N ALA A 7 13.69 -26.42 -4.94
CA ALA A 7 14.09 -25.66 -3.77
C ALA A 7 14.51 -24.25 -4.23
N THR A 8 13.76 -23.24 -3.79
CA THR A 8 14.13 -21.84 -4.06
C THR A 8 15.34 -21.51 -3.22
N GLU A 9 16.49 -21.24 -3.86
CA GLU A 9 17.68 -20.81 -3.15
C GLU A 9 17.39 -19.54 -2.33
N PRO A 10 17.86 -19.46 -1.07
CA PRO A 10 17.62 -18.30 -0.23
C PRO A 10 18.34 -17.07 -0.80
N VAL A 11 17.63 -15.94 -0.85
CA VAL A 11 18.22 -14.66 -1.26
C VAL A 11 19.32 -14.28 -0.26
N PRO A 12 20.55 -13.95 -0.71
CA PRO A 12 21.62 -13.55 0.18
C PRO A 12 21.24 -12.33 1.05
N ALA A 13 21.63 -12.33 2.32
CA ALA A 13 21.30 -11.24 3.25
C ALA A 13 21.81 -9.87 2.78
N ALA A 14 22.97 -9.81 2.12
CA ALA A 14 23.50 -8.58 1.53
C ALA A 14 22.51 -7.96 0.51
N THR A 15 21.89 -8.80 -0.31
CA THR A 15 20.85 -8.38 -1.28
C THR A 15 19.62 -7.82 -0.56
N LEU A 16 19.19 -8.45 0.53
CA LEU A 16 18.05 -7.96 1.32
C LEU A 16 18.35 -6.59 1.95
N TYR A 17 19.54 -6.40 2.52
CA TYR A 17 19.94 -5.09 3.07
C TYR A 17 20.05 -4.01 2.00
N GLU A 18 20.54 -4.34 0.80
CA GLU A 18 20.55 -3.40 -0.31
C GLU A 18 19.15 -2.95 -0.71
N TRP A 19 18.20 -3.89 -0.78
CA TRP A 19 16.80 -3.60 -1.10
C TRP A 19 16.16 -2.70 -0.03
N GLN A 20 16.37 -3.02 1.24
CA GLN A 20 15.88 -2.21 2.36
C GLN A 20 16.45 -0.80 2.33
N ARG A 21 17.76 -0.65 2.06
CA ARG A 21 18.40 0.67 1.98
C ARG A 21 17.85 1.51 0.81
N ARG A 22 17.60 0.88 -0.35
CA ARG A 22 16.97 1.58 -1.49
C ARG A 22 15.56 2.05 -1.16
N ALA A 23 14.78 1.17 -0.55
CA ALA A 23 13.41 1.48 -0.15
C ALA A 23 13.35 2.55 0.95
N GLN A 24 14.29 2.55 1.90
CA GLN A 24 14.40 3.62 2.91
C GLN A 24 14.66 5.00 2.29
N ARG A 25 15.53 5.10 1.26
CA ARG A 25 15.72 6.36 0.54
C ARG A 25 14.45 6.78 -0.20
N HIS A 26 13.83 5.85 -0.92
CA HIS A 26 12.60 6.16 -1.65
C HIS A 26 11.44 6.56 -0.73
N LEU A 27 11.37 5.98 0.48
CA LEU A 27 10.42 6.39 1.51
C LEU A 27 10.66 7.84 1.97
N ALA A 28 11.92 8.24 2.16
CA ALA A 28 12.24 9.63 2.48
C ALA A 28 11.79 10.58 1.36
N ASP A 29 12.05 10.23 0.09
CA ASP A 29 11.61 11.02 -1.07
C ASP A 29 10.07 11.15 -1.10
N LEU A 30 9.35 10.05 -0.85
CA LEU A 30 7.89 10.05 -0.79
C LEU A 30 7.38 10.95 0.34
N ILE A 31 7.95 10.88 1.54
CA ILE A 31 7.54 11.74 2.66
C ILE A 31 7.76 13.22 2.33
N GLU A 32 8.90 13.57 1.74
CA GLU A 32 9.22 14.94 1.33
C GLU A 32 8.25 15.44 0.24
N HIS A 33 8.00 14.62 -0.77
CA HIS A 33 7.03 14.92 -1.83
C HIS A 33 5.62 15.10 -1.26
N GLY A 34 5.20 14.21 -0.36
CA GLY A 34 3.90 14.30 0.30
C GLY A 34 3.72 15.62 1.05
N ALA A 35 4.73 16.04 1.82
CA ALA A 35 4.72 17.32 2.51
C ALA A 35 4.70 18.51 1.54
N LYS A 36 5.54 18.48 0.50
CA LYS A 36 5.66 19.56 -0.50
C LYS A 36 4.39 19.75 -1.34
N HIS A 37 3.70 18.66 -1.65
CA HIS A 37 2.50 18.66 -2.50
C HIS A 37 1.18 18.57 -1.71
N GLY A 38 1.24 18.65 -0.38
CA GLY A 38 0.07 18.60 0.50
C GLY A 38 -0.73 17.30 0.37
N LEU A 39 -0.05 16.17 0.12
CA LEU A 39 -0.67 14.85 0.08
C LEU A 39 -0.99 14.38 1.51
N PRO A 40 -2.09 13.64 1.73
CA PRO A 40 -2.39 13.14 3.06
C PRO A 40 -1.31 12.14 3.52
N PRO A 41 -0.95 12.13 4.81
CA PRO A 41 0.05 11.19 5.32
C PRO A 41 -0.43 9.74 5.22
N LEU A 42 0.51 8.82 5.11
CA LEU A 42 0.28 7.37 5.07
C LEU A 42 1.05 6.68 6.20
N LEU A 43 0.52 5.55 6.67
CA LEU A 43 1.29 4.61 7.48
C LEU A 43 2.17 3.76 6.56
N TRP A 44 3.48 3.86 6.71
CA TRP A 44 4.43 3.17 5.84
C TRP A 44 4.93 1.86 6.45
N THR A 45 4.95 0.81 5.63
CA THR A 45 5.59 -0.47 5.93
C THR A 45 6.67 -0.77 4.90
N LEU A 46 7.85 -1.15 5.37
CA LEU A 46 8.94 -1.65 4.54
C LEU A 46 8.99 -3.18 4.63
N ALA A 47 8.68 -3.86 3.53
CA ALA A 47 8.74 -5.31 3.47
C ALA A 47 10.20 -5.82 3.34
N PRO A 48 10.52 -7.06 3.77
CA PRO A 48 11.87 -7.62 3.70
C PRO A 48 12.46 -7.68 2.28
N ASN A 49 11.60 -7.75 1.26
CA ASN A 49 11.99 -7.74 -0.14
C ASN A 49 12.21 -6.32 -0.72
N GLY A 50 12.15 -5.27 0.12
CA GLY A 50 12.30 -3.88 -0.28
C GLY A 50 11.03 -3.22 -0.84
N ASN A 51 9.88 -3.88 -0.81
CA ASN A 51 8.63 -3.24 -1.20
C ASN A 51 8.16 -2.24 -0.15
N LEU A 52 7.65 -1.09 -0.59
CA LEU A 52 7.03 -0.10 0.27
C LEU A 52 5.50 -0.20 0.20
N ILE A 53 4.84 -0.22 1.35
CA ILE A 53 3.39 -0.22 1.44
C ILE A 53 2.96 1.03 2.20
N GLY A 54 2.24 1.92 1.54
CA GLY A 54 1.63 3.10 2.14
C GLY A 54 0.16 2.82 2.42
N THR A 55 -0.22 2.80 3.70
CA THR A 55 -1.59 2.50 4.11
C THR A 55 -2.30 3.79 4.54
N ALA A 56 -3.45 4.08 3.92
CA ALA A 56 -4.38 5.06 4.46
C ALA A 56 -5.15 4.41 5.61
N ASP A 57 -4.69 4.64 6.85
CA ASP A 57 -5.20 3.90 8.00
C ASP A 57 -6.63 4.32 8.38
N GLY A 58 -7.41 3.36 8.87
CA GLY A 58 -8.79 3.60 9.29
C GLY A 58 -8.99 4.05 10.73
N ILE A 59 -7.90 4.27 11.49
CA ILE A 59 -7.98 4.79 12.85
C ILE A 59 -8.08 6.32 12.79
N GLY A 60 -7.29 6.96 11.91
CA GLY A 60 -7.28 8.40 11.69
C GLY A 60 -8.22 8.88 10.58
N PHE A 61 -8.58 8.02 9.62
CA PHE A 61 -9.36 8.42 8.44
C PHE A 61 -10.73 7.76 8.33
N THR A 62 -11.72 8.58 7.95
CA THR A 62 -13.02 8.08 7.51
C THR A 62 -12.89 7.32 6.18
N PRO A 63 -13.84 6.44 5.82
CA PRO A 63 -13.83 5.76 4.52
C PRO A 63 -13.63 6.68 3.32
N ALA A 64 -14.26 7.86 3.31
CA ALA A 64 -14.10 8.83 2.23
C ALA A 64 -12.66 9.38 2.16
N ILE A 65 -12.06 9.69 3.32
CA ILE A 65 -10.68 10.16 3.40
C ILE A 65 -9.70 9.07 3.00
N GLN A 66 -9.95 7.80 3.33
CA GLN A 66 -9.11 6.68 2.90
C GLN A 66 -9.08 6.55 1.37
N ARG A 67 -10.25 6.57 0.71
CA ARG A 67 -10.33 6.52 -0.76
C ARG A 67 -9.61 7.69 -1.40
N GLU A 68 -9.87 8.90 -0.91
CA GLU A 68 -9.25 10.11 -1.46
C GLU A 68 -7.73 10.11 -1.26
N THR A 69 -7.25 9.61 -0.11
CA THR A 69 -5.83 9.48 0.16
C THR A 69 -5.15 8.55 -0.84
N VAL A 70 -5.69 7.34 -1.04
CA VAL A 70 -5.15 6.40 -2.04
C VAL A 70 -5.19 7.00 -3.44
N ARG A 71 -6.30 7.65 -3.82
CA ARG A 71 -6.47 8.29 -5.13
C ARG A 71 -5.42 9.37 -5.39
N ARG A 72 -5.20 10.28 -4.43
CA ARG A 72 -4.23 11.38 -4.58
C ARG A 72 -2.79 10.88 -4.70
N TRP A 73 -2.45 9.83 -3.95
CA TRP A 73 -1.14 9.20 -4.05
C TRP A 73 -0.94 8.45 -5.36
N ALA A 74 -1.95 7.71 -5.81
CA ALA A 74 -1.94 7.03 -7.10
C ALA A 74 -1.77 8.03 -8.24
N GLU A 75 -2.54 9.12 -8.24
CA GLU A 75 -2.44 10.22 -9.20
C GLU A 75 -1.04 10.85 -9.20
N HIS A 76 -0.45 11.09 -8.01
CA HIS A 76 0.88 11.68 -7.88
C HIS A 76 1.98 10.83 -8.53
N VAL A 77 1.87 9.50 -8.48
CA VAL A 77 2.86 8.59 -9.07
C VAL A 77 2.46 8.04 -10.44
N GLY A 78 1.31 8.45 -10.98
CA GLY A 78 0.76 7.95 -12.24
C GLY A 78 0.30 6.48 -12.19
N ALA A 79 -0.11 5.98 -11.03
CA ALA A 79 -0.67 4.64 -10.85
C ALA A 79 -2.20 4.62 -10.96
N THR A 80 -2.74 3.49 -11.39
CA THR A 80 -4.18 3.21 -11.39
C THR A 80 -4.60 2.66 -10.03
N VAL A 81 -5.78 3.07 -9.56
CA VAL A 81 -6.42 2.49 -8.37
C VAL A 81 -7.33 1.34 -8.79
N ASP A 82 -7.08 0.17 -8.25
CA ASP A 82 -7.95 -1.00 -8.32
C ASP A 82 -8.77 -1.11 -7.02
N THR A 83 -9.99 -1.63 -7.13
CA THR A 83 -10.90 -1.85 -6.00
C THR A 83 -11.45 -3.25 -6.03
N GLU A 84 -11.31 -3.96 -4.90
CA GLU A 84 -11.89 -5.27 -4.67
C GLU A 84 -12.90 -5.21 -3.52
N HIS A 85 -14.04 -5.87 -3.68
CA HIS A 85 -15.02 -6.04 -2.60
C HIS A 85 -14.94 -7.48 -2.11
N THR A 86 -14.54 -7.66 -0.86
CA THR A 86 -14.36 -8.97 -0.25
C THR A 86 -15.71 -9.55 0.17
N THR A 87 -15.78 -10.88 0.31
CA THR A 87 -17.00 -11.60 0.71
C THR A 87 -17.49 -11.24 2.12
N ASP A 88 -16.62 -10.70 2.97
CA ASP A 88 -16.94 -10.21 4.31
C ASP A 88 -17.32 -8.71 4.33
N GLY A 89 -17.59 -8.11 3.16
CA GLY A 89 -18.15 -6.76 3.03
C GLY A 89 -17.14 -5.63 3.20
N ARG A 90 -15.84 -5.91 3.10
CA ARG A 90 -14.79 -4.89 3.09
C ARG A 90 -14.52 -4.44 1.66
N GLU A 91 -14.13 -3.19 1.52
CA GLU A 91 -13.61 -2.64 0.27
C GLU A 91 -12.09 -2.50 0.42
N GLU A 92 -11.35 -3.14 -0.47
CA GLU A 92 -9.90 -3.10 -0.51
C GLU A 92 -9.46 -2.28 -1.73
N LEU A 93 -8.72 -1.21 -1.49
CA LEU A 93 -8.15 -0.37 -2.54
C LEU A 93 -6.66 -0.66 -2.65
N TYR A 94 -6.18 -0.72 -3.89
CA TYR A 94 -4.78 -0.94 -4.20
C TYR A 94 -4.35 -0.06 -5.36
N ALA A 95 -3.20 0.61 -5.24
CA ALA A 95 -2.55 1.27 -6.37
C ALA A 95 -1.07 0.88 -6.36
N GLY A 96 -0.69 0.01 -7.30
CA GLY A 96 0.68 -0.48 -7.42
C GLY A 96 1.52 0.39 -8.35
N TRP A 97 2.77 0.66 -7.98
CA TRP A 97 3.73 1.33 -8.85
C TRP A 97 5.06 0.58 -8.89
N LYS A 98 5.84 0.90 -9.92
CA LYS A 98 7.21 0.41 -10.13
C LYS A 98 8.09 1.61 -10.45
N HIS A 99 9.21 1.74 -9.76
CA HIS A 99 10.23 2.73 -10.12
C HIS A 99 11.31 2.05 -10.98
N ASP A 100 11.52 2.58 -12.19
CA ASP A 100 12.25 1.90 -13.28
C ASP A 100 13.77 1.79 -13.09
N GLU A 101 14.34 2.44 -12.07
CA GLU A 101 15.79 2.43 -11.90
C GLU A 101 16.38 1.12 -11.34
N ARG A 102 15.57 0.14 -10.86
CA ARG A 102 15.90 -1.30 -10.58
C ARG A 102 15.01 -1.96 -9.50
N ARG A 103 13.68 -1.81 -9.59
CA ARG A 103 12.64 -2.61 -8.86
C ARG A 103 12.28 -2.21 -7.41
N THR A 104 12.37 -0.96 -6.99
CA THR A 104 11.52 -0.58 -5.84
C THR A 104 10.07 -0.61 -6.31
N ARG A 105 9.30 -1.56 -5.76
CA ARG A 105 7.86 -1.67 -5.99
C ARG A 105 7.16 -1.14 -4.77
N GLY A 106 6.00 -0.57 -4.96
CA GLY A 106 5.16 -0.22 -3.84
C GLY A 106 3.69 -0.37 -4.13
N CYS A 107 2.92 -0.26 -3.07
CA CYS A 107 1.47 -0.27 -3.12
C CYS A 107 0.90 0.74 -2.12
N PHE A 108 -0.10 1.49 -2.57
CA PHE A 108 -0.91 2.37 -1.75
C PHE A 108 -2.18 1.60 -1.51
N ARG A 109 -2.58 1.49 -0.25
CA ARG A 109 -3.74 0.67 0.07
C ARG A 109 -4.63 1.30 1.13
N ALA A 110 -5.87 0.87 1.10
CA ALA A 110 -6.82 1.05 2.19
C ALA A 110 -7.65 -0.22 2.32
N THR A 111 -8.07 -0.51 3.54
CA THR A 111 -9.08 -1.54 3.81
C THR A 111 -10.21 -0.85 4.56
N ILE A 112 -11.31 -0.62 3.85
CA ILE A 112 -12.46 0.14 4.33
C ILE A 112 -13.48 -0.86 4.87
N VAL A 113 -13.84 -0.65 6.14
CA VAL A 113 -14.93 -1.39 6.79
C VAL A 113 -16.14 -0.47 6.86
N HIS A 114 -17.23 -0.87 6.20
CA HIS A 114 -18.51 -0.22 6.33
C HIS A 114 -19.17 -0.73 7.62
N ARG A 115 -19.06 0.03 8.73
CA ARG A 115 -19.95 -0.24 9.87
C ARG A 115 -21.37 0.06 9.40
N GLU A 116 -22.26 -0.92 9.47
CA GLU A 116 -23.69 -0.68 9.33
C GLU A 116 -24.10 0.42 10.32
N ALA A 117 -24.82 1.43 9.85
CA ALA A 117 -25.50 2.35 10.75
C ALA A 117 -26.45 1.53 11.63
N PRO A 118 -26.56 1.81 12.95
CA PRO A 118 -27.56 1.15 13.77
C PRO A 118 -28.92 1.35 13.10
N GLN A 119 -29.62 0.25 12.79
CA GLN A 119 -30.98 0.31 12.28
C GLN A 119 -31.79 1.21 13.23
N PRO A 120 -32.45 2.27 12.74
CA PRO A 120 -33.38 3.02 13.58
C PRO A 120 -34.41 2.01 14.07
N GLY A 121 -34.40 1.78 15.38
CA GLY A 121 -35.17 0.72 16.00
C GLY A 121 -36.64 0.81 15.66
N ASN A 122 -37.24 -0.33 15.35
CA ASN A 122 -38.67 -0.53 15.44
C ASN A 122 -39.09 -0.23 16.89
N ARG A 123 -39.70 0.94 17.10
CA ARG A 123 -40.55 1.25 18.25
C ARG A 123 -41.78 1.99 17.75
#